data_AF-S7V7K2-F1
#
_entry.id   AF-S7V7K2-F1
#
_cell.length_a   1.000
_cell.length_b   1.000
_cell.length_c   1.000
_cell.angle_alpha   90.00
_cell.angle_beta   90.00
_cell.angle_gamma   90.00
#
_symmetry.space_group_name_H-M   'P 1'
#
loop_
_entity.id
_entity.type
_entity.pdbx_description
1 polymer ?
#
loop_
_entity_poly.entity_id
_entity_poly.type
_entity_poly.pdbx_seq_one_letter_code
_entity_poly.pdbx_strand_id
1 'polypeptide(L)'
;MVGISFSYITSEAYYIPFPEEREAADKILAQLQPVFEAEDILKIGQNIKYDILVLMNYGIAVKGKRYDTMLAHYLIEPEGKHSMDWLAEQYLNYKPVSIESLIGKKGKNQGTMRDVAPEEVAPYASEDADITLQLKTKLDPIIKENNLEKLLLEVESPLIEVLAAMEFEGIKIDTESLQEMSVTLEKESREIEARVYELAGETFNLASPKQLGEILFNKLELDAKAKKPKPASMQPVRRYLADLLVNMKLLRRSWILGNW
;
A
#
# COMPACT_ATOMS: atom_id res chain seq x y z
N MET A 1 0.85 -0.69 -20.86
CA MET A 1 0.84 0.78 -20.80
C MET A 1 -0.20 1.33 -21.78
N VAL A 2 -0.98 2.35 -21.38
CA VAL A 2 -2.07 2.93 -22.19
C VAL A 2 -1.66 4.24 -22.88
N GLY A 3 -0.70 4.95 -22.31
CA GLY A 3 -0.09 6.14 -22.89
C GLY A 3 0.89 6.73 -21.89
N ILE A 4 1.55 7.83 -22.28
CA ILE A 4 2.43 8.61 -21.41
C ILE A 4 2.09 10.10 -21.58
N SER A 5 2.06 10.84 -20.48
CA SER A 5 1.99 12.30 -20.48
C SER A 5 3.29 12.94 -20.03
N PHE A 6 3.53 14.15 -20.54
CA PHE A 6 4.68 14.96 -20.16
C PHE A 6 4.29 16.44 -20.05
N SER A 7 4.91 17.14 -19.11
CA SER A 7 4.88 18.59 -19.01
C SER A 7 6.30 19.09 -18.74
N TYR A 8 6.73 20.08 -19.50
CA TYR A 8 8.03 20.75 -19.31
C TYR A 8 7.88 22.28 -19.19
N ILE A 9 6.66 22.79 -19.35
CA ILE A 9 6.25 24.17 -19.12
C ILE A 9 4.94 24.11 -18.32
N THR A 10 4.84 24.89 -17.25
CA THR A 10 3.62 24.93 -16.43
C THR A 10 2.41 25.33 -17.27
N SER A 11 1.29 24.65 -17.07
CA SER A 11 0.05 24.79 -17.84
C SER A 11 0.13 24.35 -19.31
N GLU A 12 1.23 23.70 -19.71
CA GLU A 12 1.36 23.01 -20.99
C GLU A 12 1.73 21.55 -20.77
N ALA A 13 0.88 20.64 -21.23
CA ALA A 13 1.10 19.21 -21.12
C ALA A 13 0.62 18.49 -22.38
N TYR A 14 1.27 17.36 -22.64
CA TYR A 14 1.07 16.55 -23.83
C TYR A 14 0.78 15.12 -23.39
N TYR A 15 -0.13 14.45 -24.08
CA TYR A 15 -0.43 13.04 -23.89
C TYR A 15 -0.20 12.28 -25.19
N ILE A 16 0.54 11.17 -25.11
CA ILE A 16 0.82 10.27 -26.21
C ILE A 16 0.07 8.95 -25.93
N PRO A 17 -1.07 8.70 -26.61
CA PRO A 17 -1.80 7.44 -26.45
C PRO A 17 -1.05 6.30 -27.12
N PHE A 18 -1.03 5.14 -26.48
CA PHE A 18 -0.36 3.95 -26.99
C PHE A 18 -1.37 2.90 -27.45
N PRO A 19 -1.15 2.27 -28.61
CA PRO A 19 -1.99 1.17 -29.06
C PRO A 19 -1.88 -0.03 -28.11
N GLU A 20 -2.86 -0.92 -28.18
CA GLU A 20 -2.85 -2.18 -27.42
C GLU A 20 -1.78 -3.15 -27.93
N GLU A 21 -1.55 -3.15 -29.25
CA GLU A 21 -0.55 -3.98 -29.91
C GLU A 21 0.86 -3.65 -29.41
N ARG A 22 1.52 -4.64 -28.80
CA ARG A 22 2.81 -4.44 -28.13
C ARG A 22 3.89 -3.90 -29.07
N GLU A 23 4.02 -4.46 -30.26
CA GLU A 23 5.03 -4.02 -31.23
C GLU A 23 4.84 -2.56 -31.66
N ALA A 24 3.58 -2.10 -31.77
CA ALA A 24 3.28 -0.73 -32.13
C ALA A 24 3.56 0.23 -30.97
N ALA A 25 3.26 -0.18 -29.73
CA ALA A 25 3.63 0.58 -28.54
C ALA A 25 5.16 0.68 -28.38
N ASP A 26 5.90 -0.40 -28.62
CA ASP A 26 7.37 -0.44 -28.57
C ASP A 26 7.99 0.54 -29.58
N LYS A 27 7.42 0.69 -30.79
CA LYS A 27 7.88 1.67 -31.80
C LYS A 27 7.70 3.12 -31.35
N ILE A 28 6.65 3.43 -30.61
CA ILE A 28 6.44 4.77 -30.04
C ILE A 28 7.42 4.99 -28.90
N LEU A 29 7.55 4.00 -28.01
CA LEU A 29 8.46 4.04 -26.86
C LEU A 29 9.92 4.17 -27.26
N ALA A 30 10.35 3.52 -28.34
CA ALA A 30 11.72 3.65 -28.86
C ALA A 30 12.09 5.11 -29.18
N GLN A 31 11.12 5.94 -29.55
CA GLN A 31 11.36 7.37 -29.80
C GLN A 31 11.49 8.18 -28.49
N LEU A 32 10.89 7.70 -27.40
CA LEU A 32 10.93 8.34 -26.08
C LEU A 32 12.06 7.81 -25.20
N GLN A 33 12.58 6.62 -25.48
CA GLN A 33 13.66 5.97 -24.73
C GLN A 33 14.88 6.89 -24.50
N PRO A 34 15.36 7.69 -25.47
CA PRO A 34 16.47 8.61 -25.23
C PRO A 34 16.20 9.60 -24.09
N VAL A 35 14.96 10.05 -23.90
CA VAL A 35 14.59 10.99 -22.83
C VAL A 35 14.65 10.30 -21.47
N PHE A 36 14.14 9.07 -21.38
CA PHE A 36 14.16 8.30 -20.14
C PHE A 36 15.58 7.90 -19.73
N GLU A 37 16.43 7.57 -20.69
CA GLU A 37 17.82 7.14 -20.45
C GLU A 37 18.83 8.28 -20.36
N ALA A 38 18.46 9.51 -20.69
CA ALA A 38 19.35 10.66 -20.58
C ALA A 38 19.72 10.95 -19.12
N GLU A 39 21.00 11.08 -18.78
CA GLU A 39 21.39 11.33 -17.37
C GLU A 39 21.26 12.81 -16.96
N ASP A 40 21.27 13.71 -17.94
CA ASP A 40 21.22 15.17 -17.79
C ASP A 40 19.78 15.72 -17.71
N ILE A 41 18.78 14.94 -18.12
CA ILE A 41 17.37 15.30 -17.98
C ILE A 41 16.88 14.89 -16.58
N LEU A 42 16.42 15.87 -15.79
CA LEU A 42 15.71 15.63 -14.53
C LEU A 42 14.29 15.14 -14.81
N LYS A 43 13.92 13.98 -14.25
CA LYS A 43 12.54 13.45 -14.34
C LYS A 43 11.79 13.85 -13.07
N ILE A 44 10.62 14.43 -13.24
CA ILE A 44 9.75 14.83 -12.13
C ILE A 44 8.51 13.95 -12.22
N GLY A 45 8.14 13.30 -11.11
CA GLY A 45 7.01 12.39 -11.05
C GLY A 45 6.35 12.42 -9.68
N GLN A 46 5.13 11.88 -9.62
CA GLN A 46 4.46 11.58 -8.37
C GLN A 46 4.48 10.05 -8.20
N ASN A 47 5.15 9.53 -7.18
CA ASN A 47 5.34 8.07 -7.02
C ASN A 47 6.01 7.45 -8.26
N ILE A 48 7.12 8.05 -8.70
CA ILE A 48 7.82 7.73 -9.96
C ILE A 48 8.32 6.28 -10.02
N LYS A 49 8.40 5.58 -8.87
CA LYS A 49 8.66 4.15 -8.79
C LYS A 49 7.70 3.35 -9.68
N TYR A 50 6.41 3.71 -9.66
CA TYR A 50 5.39 3.03 -10.46
C TYR A 50 5.70 3.19 -11.96
N ASP A 51 5.99 4.41 -12.41
CA ASP A 51 6.34 4.67 -13.81
C ASP A 51 7.60 3.92 -14.25
N ILE A 52 8.61 3.85 -13.37
CA ILE A 52 9.83 3.06 -13.59
C ILE A 52 9.48 1.59 -13.80
N LEU A 53 8.66 0.99 -12.92
CA LEU A 53 8.22 -0.41 -13.07
C LEU A 53 7.46 -0.65 -14.37
N VAL A 54 6.59 0.28 -14.76
CA VAL A 54 5.88 0.19 -16.04
C VAL A 54 6.89 0.24 -17.20
N LEU A 55 7.87 1.14 -17.19
CA LEU A 55 8.91 1.24 -18.23
C LEU A 55 9.85 0.03 -18.27
N MET A 56 10.16 -0.57 -17.11
CA MET A 56 10.95 -1.81 -17.03
C MET A 56 10.26 -2.98 -17.74
N ASN A 57 8.93 -3.08 -17.67
CA ASN A 57 8.16 -4.05 -18.46
C ASN A 57 8.26 -3.83 -19.98
N TYR A 58 8.77 -2.67 -20.39
CA TYR A 58 9.08 -2.31 -21.77
C TYR A 58 10.59 -2.34 -22.08
N GLY A 59 11.41 -2.83 -21.16
CA GLY A 59 12.87 -2.91 -21.34
C GLY A 59 13.56 -1.55 -21.31
N ILE A 60 12.88 -0.50 -20.82
CA ILE A 60 13.43 0.86 -20.76
C ILE A 60 13.94 1.13 -19.36
N ALA A 61 15.21 1.53 -19.28
CA ALA A 61 15.79 2.05 -18.05
C ALA A 61 15.49 3.55 -17.92
N VAL A 62 14.96 3.97 -16.77
CA VAL A 62 14.95 5.40 -16.43
C VAL A 62 16.29 5.72 -15.79
N LYS A 63 17.04 6.68 -16.30
CA LYS A 63 18.36 7.09 -15.77
C LYS A 63 18.36 8.56 -15.38
N GLY A 64 19.46 9.01 -14.79
CA GLY A 64 19.65 10.40 -14.39
C GLY A 64 18.94 10.77 -13.11
N LYS A 65 18.88 12.08 -12.84
CA LYS A 65 18.25 12.61 -11.62
C LYS A 65 16.74 12.47 -11.70
N ARG A 66 16.14 12.18 -10.54
CA ARG A 66 14.69 12.05 -10.37
C ARG A 66 14.23 12.89 -9.18
N TYR A 67 13.07 13.51 -9.30
CA TYR A 67 12.39 14.25 -8.25
C TYR A 67 10.99 13.67 -8.08
N ASP A 68 10.73 13.06 -6.93
CA ASP A 68 9.42 12.52 -6.60
C ASP A 68 8.69 13.49 -5.67
N THR A 69 7.57 14.06 -6.11
CA THR A 69 6.78 15.02 -5.34
C THR A 69 6.16 14.40 -4.09
N MET A 70 5.86 13.10 -4.12
CA MET A 70 5.36 12.36 -2.96
C MET A 70 6.44 12.29 -1.88
N LEU A 71 7.68 11.91 -2.26
CA LEU A 71 8.79 11.82 -1.32
C LEU A 71 9.25 13.20 -0.83
N ALA A 72 9.26 14.20 -1.71
CA ALA A 72 9.55 15.57 -1.31
C ALA A 72 8.57 16.04 -0.22
N HIS A 73 7.27 15.80 -0.40
CA HIS A 73 6.30 16.14 0.63
C HIS A 73 6.43 15.28 1.89
N TYR A 74 6.71 13.98 1.75
CA TYR A 74 6.94 13.11 2.90
C TYR A 74 8.08 13.61 3.79
N LEU A 75 9.17 14.14 3.21
CA LEU A 75 10.26 14.74 3.97
C LEU A 75 9.86 16.05 4.68
N ILE A 76 8.91 16.81 4.13
CA ILE A 76 8.40 18.05 4.71
C ILE A 76 7.43 17.73 5.87
N GLU A 77 6.49 16.83 5.66
CA GLU A 77 5.44 16.48 6.61
C GLU A 77 5.15 14.97 6.54
N PRO A 78 5.84 14.12 7.33
CA PRO A 78 5.71 12.66 7.24
C PRO A 78 4.35 12.09 7.63
N GLU A 79 3.61 12.80 8.50
CA GLU A 79 2.31 12.35 9.03
C GLU A 79 1.13 12.71 8.12
N GLY A 80 1.37 13.54 7.09
CA GLY A 80 0.35 14.08 6.19
C GLY A 80 -0.13 13.07 5.14
N LYS A 81 -1.07 13.51 4.29
CA LYS A 81 -1.40 12.77 3.06
C LYS A 81 -0.43 13.17 1.96
N HIS A 82 -0.01 12.23 1.13
CA HIS A 82 0.96 12.51 0.06
C HIS A 82 0.42 12.21 -1.34
N SER A 83 -0.89 11.97 -1.47
CA SER A 83 -1.51 11.79 -2.78
C SER A 83 -1.52 13.10 -3.56
N MET A 84 -1.30 13.03 -4.87
CA MET A 84 -1.29 14.21 -5.76
C MET A 84 -2.55 15.07 -5.59
N ASP A 85 -3.73 14.45 -5.54
CA ASP A 85 -5.02 15.15 -5.34
C ASP A 85 -5.01 16.04 -4.10
N TRP A 86 -4.48 15.51 -2.99
CA TRP A 86 -4.42 16.25 -1.73
C TRP A 86 -3.38 17.37 -1.82
N LEU A 87 -2.21 17.07 -2.40
CA LEU A 87 -1.15 18.06 -2.59
C LEU A 87 -1.60 19.21 -3.51
N ALA A 88 -2.28 18.90 -4.60
CA ALA A 88 -2.84 19.89 -5.52
C ALA A 88 -3.85 20.80 -4.80
N GLU A 89 -4.75 20.22 -4.00
CA GLU A 89 -5.72 21.01 -3.23
C GLU A 89 -5.02 21.92 -2.21
N GLN A 90 -4.01 21.43 -1.49
CA GLN A 90 -3.34 22.20 -0.44
C GLN A 90 -2.37 23.26 -0.98
N TYR A 91 -1.54 22.92 -1.96
CA TYR A 91 -0.44 23.77 -2.42
C TYR A 91 -0.77 24.60 -3.66
N LEU A 92 -1.73 24.15 -4.46
CA LEU A 92 -2.14 24.82 -5.70
C LEU A 92 -3.56 25.38 -5.64
N ASN A 93 -4.32 25.09 -4.57
CA ASN A 93 -5.75 25.42 -4.46
C ASN A 93 -6.53 24.92 -5.68
N TYR A 94 -6.16 23.73 -6.15
CA TYR A 94 -6.69 23.11 -7.36
C TYR A 94 -7.19 21.70 -7.04
N LYS A 95 -8.34 21.33 -7.57
CA LYS A 95 -8.93 20.01 -7.38
C LYS A 95 -8.80 19.21 -8.69
N PRO A 96 -7.95 18.16 -8.72
CA PRO A 96 -7.79 17.35 -9.92
C PRO A 96 -9.06 16.58 -10.30
N VAL A 97 -9.13 16.22 -11.57
CA VAL A 97 -10.15 15.33 -12.11
C VAL A 97 -9.96 13.96 -11.48
N SER A 98 -11.03 13.42 -10.89
CA SER A 98 -10.96 12.10 -10.27
C SER A 98 -10.89 11.01 -11.34
N ILE A 99 -10.00 10.03 -11.15
CA ILE A 99 -9.93 8.84 -12.00
C ILE A 99 -11.29 8.11 -12.13
N GLU A 100 -12.13 8.16 -11.08
CA GLU A 100 -13.46 7.54 -11.09
C GLU A 100 -14.42 8.16 -12.10
N SER A 101 -14.16 9.39 -12.55
CA SER A 101 -14.93 10.03 -13.62
C SER A 101 -14.71 9.37 -14.99
N LEU A 102 -13.55 8.71 -15.17
CA LEU A 102 -13.18 8.03 -16.41
C LEU A 102 -13.50 6.54 -16.35
N ILE A 103 -13.12 5.86 -15.27
CA ILE A 103 -13.20 4.39 -15.18
C ILE A 103 -14.32 3.90 -14.24
N GLY A 104 -15.09 4.81 -13.66
CA GLY A 104 -16.14 4.50 -12.69
C GLY A 104 -15.61 4.28 -11.27
N LYS A 105 -16.54 4.07 -10.33
CA LYS A 105 -16.25 3.92 -8.91
C LYS A 105 -15.45 2.67 -8.61
N LYS A 106 -14.57 2.74 -7.60
CA LYS A 106 -13.79 1.60 -7.12
C LYS A 106 -14.69 0.41 -6.76
N GLY A 107 -14.43 -0.74 -7.40
CA GLY A 107 -15.18 -1.97 -7.14
C GLY A 107 -15.08 -2.99 -8.27
N LYS A 108 -15.86 -4.08 -8.17
CA LYS A 108 -15.85 -5.19 -9.13
C LYS A 108 -16.15 -4.78 -10.59
N ASN A 109 -16.85 -3.67 -10.77
CA ASN A 109 -17.29 -3.18 -12.08
C ASN A 109 -16.51 -1.94 -12.56
N GLN A 110 -15.39 -1.60 -11.91
CA GLN A 110 -14.54 -0.50 -12.38
C GLN A 110 -13.88 -0.90 -13.71
N GLY A 111 -13.95 -0.01 -14.70
CA GLY A 111 -13.29 -0.20 -15.99
C GLY A 111 -11.79 0.04 -15.90
N THR A 112 -11.12 0.03 -17.05
CA THR A 112 -9.70 0.35 -17.17
C THR A 112 -9.50 1.57 -18.06
N MET A 113 -8.34 2.22 -17.96
CA MET A 113 -7.98 3.33 -18.85
C MET A 113 -7.93 2.93 -20.33
N ARG A 114 -7.82 1.63 -20.63
CA ARG A 114 -7.87 1.12 -22.01
C ARG A 114 -9.27 1.23 -22.61
N ASP A 115 -10.31 1.20 -21.78
CA ASP A 115 -11.71 1.24 -22.20
C ASP A 115 -12.21 2.67 -22.48
N VAL A 116 -11.38 3.68 -22.21
CA VAL A 116 -11.70 5.11 -22.30
C VAL A 116 -11.09 5.68 -23.58
N ALA A 117 -11.82 6.57 -24.27
CA ALA A 117 -11.32 7.19 -25.49
C ALA A 117 -10.04 8.00 -25.22
N PRO A 118 -9.02 7.96 -26.10
CA PRO A 118 -7.78 8.73 -25.90
C PRO A 118 -8.01 10.23 -25.66
N GLU A 119 -9.03 10.81 -26.29
CA GLU A 119 -9.42 12.21 -26.15
C GLU A 119 -9.96 12.55 -24.75
N GLU A 120 -10.51 11.57 -24.05
CA GLU A 120 -10.99 11.71 -22.66
C GLU A 120 -9.88 11.43 -21.64
N VAL A 121 -8.95 10.52 -21.96
CA VAL A 121 -7.76 10.26 -21.12
C VAL A 121 -6.77 11.42 -21.19
N ALA A 122 -6.64 12.06 -22.35
CA ALA A 122 -5.64 13.09 -22.60
C ALA A 122 -5.68 14.24 -21.57
N PRO A 123 -6.84 14.88 -21.27
CA PRO A 123 -6.92 15.92 -20.25
C PRO A 123 -6.48 15.44 -18.86
N TYR A 124 -6.93 14.26 -18.43
CA TYR A 124 -6.58 13.70 -17.12
C TYR A 124 -5.08 13.41 -16.99
N ALA A 125 -4.50 12.68 -17.96
CA ALA A 125 -3.08 12.37 -17.92
C ALA A 125 -2.21 13.62 -18.06
N SER A 126 -2.63 14.60 -18.86
CA SER A 126 -1.92 15.86 -19.03
C SER A 126 -1.98 16.72 -17.77
N GLU A 127 -3.13 16.74 -17.08
CA GLU A 127 -3.30 17.39 -15.78
C GLU A 127 -2.34 16.79 -14.74
N ASP A 128 -2.24 15.46 -14.62
CA ASP A 128 -1.33 14.80 -13.69
C ASP A 128 0.13 15.26 -13.90
N ALA A 129 0.58 15.34 -15.16
CA ALA A 129 1.93 15.76 -15.51
C ALA A 129 2.20 17.25 -15.17
N ASP A 130 1.25 18.14 -15.50
CA ASP A 130 1.37 19.57 -15.22
C ASP A 130 1.32 19.86 -13.71
N ILE A 131 0.36 19.26 -13.00
CA ILE A 131 0.23 19.41 -11.54
C ILE A 131 1.51 18.94 -10.85
N THR A 132 2.07 17.82 -11.26
CA THR A 132 3.34 17.31 -10.70
C THR A 132 4.48 18.30 -10.91
N LEU A 133 4.59 18.92 -12.10
CA LEU A 133 5.57 19.97 -12.37
C LEU A 133 5.35 21.19 -11.47
N GLN A 134 4.10 21.66 -11.35
CA GLN A 134 3.73 22.79 -10.51
C GLN A 134 3.99 22.51 -9.02
N LEU A 135 3.69 21.30 -8.52
CA LEU A 135 3.96 20.89 -7.15
C LEU A 135 5.45 20.97 -6.83
N LYS A 136 6.33 20.52 -7.73
CA LYS A 136 7.78 20.72 -7.55
C LYS A 136 8.11 22.19 -7.33
N THR A 137 7.53 23.13 -8.10
CA THR A 137 7.82 24.56 -7.92
C THR A 137 7.44 25.10 -6.54
N LYS A 138 6.45 24.49 -5.88
CA LYS A 138 6.02 24.84 -4.51
C LYS A 138 6.82 24.14 -3.42
N LEU A 139 7.16 22.86 -3.62
CA LEU A 139 7.84 22.04 -2.61
C LEU A 139 9.36 22.30 -2.58
N ASP A 140 9.98 22.59 -3.72
CA ASP A 140 11.43 22.78 -3.85
C ASP A 140 12.00 23.91 -2.96
N PRO A 141 11.35 25.09 -2.84
CA PRO A 141 11.77 26.12 -1.88
C PRO A 141 11.73 25.63 -0.43
N ILE A 142 10.69 24.88 -0.04
CA ILE A 142 10.50 24.38 1.33
C ILE A 142 11.57 23.32 1.65
N ILE A 143 11.86 22.42 0.71
CA ILE A 143 12.95 21.44 0.82
C ILE A 143 14.30 22.13 1.06
N LYS A 144 14.58 23.21 0.32
CA LYS A 144 15.82 23.97 0.46
C LYS A 144 15.90 24.72 1.77
N GLU A 145 14.83 25.38 2.20
CA GLU A 145 14.76 26.09 3.47
C GLU A 145 15.02 25.16 4.66
N ASN A 146 14.54 23.92 4.59
CA ASN A 146 14.73 22.89 5.62
C ASN A 146 16.02 22.07 5.46
N ASN A 147 16.89 22.38 4.49
CA ASN A 147 18.14 21.65 4.19
C ASN A 147 17.93 20.16 3.87
N LEU A 148 16.78 19.81 3.25
CA LEU A 148 16.40 18.44 2.93
C LEU A 148 16.82 18.00 1.52
N GLU A 149 17.36 18.91 0.70
CA GLU A 149 17.70 18.65 -0.71
C GLU A 149 18.67 17.46 -0.86
N LYS A 150 19.70 17.39 -0.01
CA LYS A 150 20.66 16.30 -0.02
C LYS A 150 20.01 14.96 0.31
N LEU A 151 19.16 14.94 1.33
CA LEU A 151 18.43 13.73 1.74
C LEU A 151 17.51 13.25 0.60
N LEU A 152 16.77 14.18 -0.01
CA LEU A 152 15.87 13.87 -1.12
C LEU A 152 16.63 13.31 -2.35
N LEU A 153 17.70 13.99 -2.78
CA LEU A 153 18.35 13.70 -4.05
C LEU A 153 19.45 12.63 -3.97
N GLU A 154 20.13 12.49 -2.83
CA GLU A 154 21.24 11.54 -2.67
C GLU A 154 20.85 10.26 -1.90
N VAL A 155 19.72 10.25 -1.19
CA VAL A 155 19.28 9.09 -0.41
C VAL A 155 17.93 8.57 -0.90
N GLU A 156 16.88 9.38 -0.82
CA GLU A 156 15.51 8.94 -1.14
C GLU A 156 15.34 8.64 -2.63
N SER A 157 15.79 9.54 -3.51
CA SER A 157 15.65 9.38 -4.97
C SER A 157 16.43 8.18 -5.54
N PRO A 158 17.68 7.89 -5.13
CA PRO A 158 18.37 6.65 -5.52
C PRO A 158 17.72 5.37 -4.97
N LEU A 159 17.12 5.43 -3.79
CA LEU A 159 16.44 4.27 -3.18
C LEU A 159 15.24 3.79 -4.02
N ILE A 160 14.60 4.69 -4.77
CA ILE A 160 13.50 4.36 -5.68
C ILE A 160 13.90 3.26 -6.66
N GLU A 161 15.11 3.34 -7.22
CA GLU A 161 15.61 2.37 -8.20
C GLU A 161 15.84 1.00 -7.58
N VAL A 162 16.37 0.97 -6.35
CA VAL A 162 16.56 -0.27 -5.60
C VAL A 162 15.21 -0.92 -5.28
N LEU A 163 14.24 -0.13 -4.81
CA LEU A 163 12.90 -0.62 -4.51
C LEU A 163 12.17 -1.12 -5.76
N ALA A 164 12.31 -0.41 -6.88
CA ALA A 164 11.76 -0.85 -8.16
C ALA A 164 12.39 -2.18 -8.62
N ALA A 165 13.72 -2.31 -8.51
CA ALA A 165 14.41 -3.56 -8.87
C ALA A 165 13.98 -4.74 -7.98
N MET A 166 13.85 -4.52 -6.66
CA MET A 166 13.37 -5.55 -5.73
C MET A 166 11.92 -5.96 -6.04
N GLU A 167 11.04 -5.00 -6.32
CA GLU A 167 9.64 -5.26 -6.65
C GLU A 167 9.50 -5.98 -7.99
N PHE A 168 10.31 -5.61 -8.99
CA PHE A 168 10.32 -6.23 -10.30
C PHE A 168 10.83 -7.68 -10.27
N GLU A 169 11.87 -7.96 -9.48
CA GLU A 169 12.38 -9.33 -9.29
C GLU A 169 11.38 -10.21 -8.54
N GLY A 170 10.72 -9.65 -7.52
CA GLY A 170 9.78 -10.37 -6.68
C GLY A 170 10.45 -11.39 -5.76
N ILE A 171 9.63 -12.29 -5.20
CA ILE A 171 10.09 -13.35 -4.29
C ILE A 171 9.46 -14.66 -4.75
N LYS A 172 10.30 -15.70 -4.92
CA LYS A 172 9.82 -17.04 -5.23
C LYS A 172 9.14 -17.65 -4.00
N ILE A 173 7.91 -18.09 -4.18
CA ILE A 173 7.11 -18.73 -3.13
C ILE A 173 7.06 -20.25 -3.37
N ASP A 174 7.34 -21.03 -2.33
CA ASP A 174 7.14 -22.47 -2.33
C ASP A 174 5.68 -22.79 -1.96
N THR A 175 4.87 -23.07 -2.97
CA THR A 175 3.45 -23.35 -2.79
C THR A 175 3.16 -24.73 -2.20
N GLU A 176 4.07 -25.69 -2.37
CA GLU A 176 3.91 -27.04 -1.82
C GLU A 176 4.10 -27.01 -0.29
N SER A 177 5.17 -26.36 0.18
CA SER A 177 5.39 -26.14 1.60
C SER A 177 4.25 -25.35 2.26
N LEU A 178 3.73 -24.31 1.58
CA LEU A 178 2.54 -23.57 2.05
C LEU A 178 1.30 -24.46 2.16
N GLN A 179 1.10 -25.38 1.21
CA GLN A 179 -0.02 -26.31 1.24
C GLN A 179 0.09 -27.32 2.39
N GLU A 180 1.28 -27.87 2.63
CA GLU A 180 1.55 -28.78 3.76
C GLU A 180 1.31 -28.08 5.12
N MET A 181 1.78 -26.85 5.25
CA MET A 181 1.51 -26.02 6.43
C MET A 181 0.01 -25.75 6.60
N SER A 182 -0.71 -25.46 5.51
CA SER A 182 -2.16 -25.26 5.56
C SER A 182 -2.88 -26.50 6.10
N VAL A 183 -2.54 -27.69 5.61
CA VAL A 183 -3.14 -28.96 6.07
C VAL A 183 -2.81 -29.21 7.55
N THR A 184 -1.57 -28.96 7.96
CA THR A 184 -1.14 -29.13 9.35
C THR A 184 -1.90 -28.20 10.29
N LEU A 185 -1.97 -26.91 9.95
CA LEU A 185 -2.69 -25.91 10.75
C LEU A 185 -4.20 -26.19 10.80
N GLU A 186 -4.79 -26.68 9.71
CA GLU A 186 -6.20 -27.07 9.71
C GLU A 186 -6.46 -28.26 10.64
N LYS A 187 -5.57 -29.26 10.65
CA LYS A 187 -5.65 -30.39 11.57
C LYS A 187 -5.54 -29.92 13.02
N GLU A 188 -4.53 -29.13 13.35
CA GLU A 188 -4.33 -28.59 14.71
C GLU A 188 -5.51 -27.73 15.15
N SER A 189 -6.06 -26.90 14.24
CA SER A 189 -7.25 -26.09 14.51
C SER A 189 -8.45 -26.94 14.89
N ARG A 190 -8.71 -28.03 14.15
CA ARG A 190 -9.81 -28.97 14.45
C ARG A 190 -9.60 -29.71 15.77
N GLU A 191 -8.36 -30.11 16.07
CA GLU A 191 -8.03 -30.75 17.35
C GLU A 191 -8.23 -29.80 18.54
N ILE A 192 -7.80 -28.54 18.43
CA ILE A 192 -8.01 -27.53 19.45
C ILE A 192 -9.50 -27.22 19.62
N GLU A 193 -10.22 -27.04 18.52
CA GLU A 193 -11.66 -26.81 18.53
C GLU A 193 -12.43 -27.94 19.24
N ALA A 194 -12.12 -29.19 18.92
CA ALA A 194 -12.71 -30.34 19.60
C ALA A 194 -12.46 -30.33 21.10
N ARG A 195 -11.22 -30.01 21.51
CA ARG A 195 -10.86 -29.88 22.94
C ARG A 195 -11.59 -28.72 23.62
N VAL A 196 -11.83 -27.61 22.93
CA VAL A 196 -12.63 -26.51 23.49
C VAL A 196 -14.07 -26.94 23.69
N TYR A 197 -14.68 -27.63 22.73
CA TYR A 197 -16.04 -28.14 22.87
C TYR A 197 -16.17 -29.18 23.98
N GLU A 198 -15.18 -30.06 24.15
CA GLU A 198 -15.12 -31.01 25.26
C GLU A 198 -15.08 -30.30 26.61
N LEU A 199 -14.20 -29.30 26.76
CA LEU A 199 -14.08 -28.51 27.99
C LEU A 199 -15.32 -27.66 28.28
N ALA A 200 -15.97 -27.13 27.25
CA ALA A 200 -17.20 -26.33 27.38
C ALA A 200 -18.46 -27.19 27.57
N GLY A 201 -18.41 -28.47 27.21
CA GLY A 201 -19.55 -29.40 27.22
C GLY A 201 -20.64 -29.09 26.19
N GLU A 202 -20.38 -28.21 25.21
CA GLU A 202 -21.28 -27.91 24.10
C GLU A 202 -20.53 -27.32 22.90
N THR A 203 -21.14 -27.38 21.73
CA THR A 203 -20.62 -26.77 20.49
C THR A 203 -21.16 -25.36 20.33
N PHE A 204 -20.30 -24.42 19.93
CA PHE A 204 -20.66 -23.03 19.68
C PHE A 204 -19.71 -22.42 18.64
N ASN A 205 -20.07 -21.30 18.03
CA ASN A 205 -19.19 -20.62 17.09
C ASN A 205 -18.04 -19.93 17.83
N LEU A 206 -16.85 -20.53 17.79
CA LEU A 206 -15.59 -19.99 18.33
C LEU A 206 -15.22 -18.61 17.74
N ALA A 207 -15.61 -18.34 16.49
CA ALA A 207 -15.38 -17.05 15.86
C ALA A 207 -16.37 -15.97 16.32
N SER A 208 -17.44 -16.33 17.06
CA SER A 208 -18.40 -15.39 17.62
C SER A 208 -17.97 -14.94 19.02
N PRO A 209 -17.51 -13.68 19.19
CA PRO A 209 -17.08 -13.19 20.51
C PRO A 209 -18.20 -13.22 21.55
N LYS A 210 -19.46 -13.13 21.11
CA LYS A 210 -20.63 -13.20 21.98
C LYS A 210 -20.79 -14.61 22.56
N GLN A 211 -20.79 -15.63 21.71
CA GLN A 211 -20.97 -17.02 22.16
C GLN A 211 -19.77 -17.48 23.00
N LEU A 212 -18.55 -17.15 22.57
CA LEU A 212 -17.34 -17.42 23.34
C LEU A 212 -17.36 -16.73 24.72
N GLY A 213 -17.84 -15.48 24.80
CA GLY A 213 -18.01 -14.77 26.07
C GLY A 213 -19.04 -15.42 26.99
N GLU A 214 -20.16 -15.89 26.45
CA GLU A 214 -21.18 -16.61 27.24
C GLU A 214 -20.60 -17.88 27.88
N ILE A 215 -19.84 -18.68 27.12
CA ILE A 215 -19.20 -19.90 27.62
C ILE A 215 -18.15 -19.60 28.69
N LEU A 216 -17.24 -18.65 28.43
CA LEU A 216 -16.12 -18.35 29.34
C LEU A 216 -16.57 -17.73 30.67
N PHE A 217 -17.54 -16.82 30.64
CA PHE A 217 -17.93 -16.02 31.82
C PHE A 217 -19.18 -16.52 32.53
N ASN A 218 -20.15 -17.09 31.82
CA ASN A 218 -21.38 -17.57 32.47
C ASN A 218 -21.31 -19.06 32.80
N LYS A 219 -20.63 -19.89 32.00
CA LYS A 219 -20.63 -21.35 32.18
C LYS A 219 -19.37 -21.86 32.88
N LEU A 220 -18.19 -21.41 32.43
CA LEU A 220 -16.91 -21.83 33.01
C LEU A 220 -16.46 -20.97 34.20
N GLU A 221 -17.12 -19.83 34.44
CA GLU A 221 -16.90 -18.91 35.58
C GLU A 221 -15.41 -18.65 35.91
N LEU A 222 -14.56 -18.49 34.87
CA LEU A 222 -13.10 -18.48 35.02
C LEU A 222 -12.55 -17.29 35.85
N ASP A 223 -13.36 -16.30 36.18
CA ASP A 223 -13.02 -15.22 37.11
C ASP A 223 -14.26 -14.63 37.77
N ALA A 224 -14.43 -14.91 39.06
CA ALA A 224 -15.54 -14.40 39.88
C ALA A 224 -15.55 -12.86 40.03
N LYS A 225 -14.44 -12.17 39.70
CA LYS A 225 -14.31 -10.70 39.75
C LYS A 225 -14.41 -10.02 38.38
N ALA A 226 -14.49 -10.77 37.28
CA ALA A 226 -14.65 -10.20 35.95
C ALA A 226 -16.06 -9.63 35.77
N LYS A 227 -16.18 -8.30 35.68
CA LYS A 227 -17.45 -7.64 35.33
C LYS A 227 -17.92 -8.15 33.97
N LYS A 228 -19.13 -8.72 33.92
CA LYS A 228 -19.81 -9.11 32.67
C LYS A 228 -19.73 -7.94 31.66
N PRO A 229 -19.07 -8.10 30.50
CA PRO A 229 -19.04 -7.04 29.53
C PRO A 229 -20.45 -6.82 28.97
N LYS A 230 -20.90 -5.55 28.92
CA LYS A 230 -22.15 -5.20 28.26
C LYS A 230 -22.06 -5.57 26.76
N PRO A 231 -23.15 -6.00 26.12
CA PRO A 231 -23.15 -6.60 24.77
C PRO A 231 -22.66 -5.72 23.61
N ALA A 232 -22.19 -4.49 23.86
CA ALA A 232 -21.83 -3.50 22.84
C ALA A 232 -20.32 -3.22 22.68
N SER A 233 -19.42 -3.89 23.40
CA SER A 233 -17.97 -3.68 23.22
C SER A 233 -17.26 -4.98 22.86
N MET A 234 -16.70 -5.06 21.65
CA MET A 234 -16.05 -6.23 21.04
C MET A 234 -14.57 -6.41 21.44
N GLN A 235 -13.96 -5.45 22.15
CA GLN A 235 -12.57 -5.52 22.63
C GLN A 235 -12.29 -6.30 23.94
N PRO A 236 -13.24 -6.64 24.84
CA PRO A 236 -12.92 -7.28 26.12
C PRO A 236 -12.43 -8.72 26.02
N VAL A 237 -13.04 -9.57 25.18
CA VAL A 237 -12.84 -11.04 25.24
C VAL A 237 -11.44 -11.46 24.78
N ARG A 238 -10.95 -10.93 23.64
CA ARG A 238 -9.61 -11.26 23.13
C ARG A 238 -8.49 -10.77 24.04
N ARG A 239 -8.61 -9.53 24.56
CA ARG A 239 -7.64 -8.95 25.50
C ARG A 239 -7.65 -9.70 26.84
N TYR A 240 -8.83 -10.06 27.33
CA TYR A 240 -8.99 -10.86 28.53
C TYR A 240 -8.37 -12.27 28.39
N LEU A 241 -8.57 -12.94 27.26
CA LEU A 241 -7.93 -14.23 26.99
C LEU A 241 -6.39 -14.11 26.92
N ALA A 242 -5.87 -13.04 26.32
CA ALA A 242 -4.43 -12.77 26.30
C ALA A 242 -3.88 -12.54 27.72
N ASP A 243 -4.57 -11.75 28.55
CA ASP A 243 -4.19 -11.51 29.95
C ASP A 243 -4.28 -12.79 30.79
N LEU A 244 -5.30 -13.62 30.58
CA LEU A 244 -5.46 -14.93 31.23
C LEU A 244 -4.32 -15.88 30.84
N LEU A 245 -3.92 -15.92 29.56
CA LEU A 245 -2.79 -16.72 29.09
C LEU A 245 -1.45 -16.26 29.69
N VAL A 246 -1.25 -14.94 29.84
CA VAL A 246 -0.08 -14.38 30.53
C VAL A 246 -0.08 -14.79 32.01
N ASN A 247 -1.22 -14.68 32.70
CA ASN A 247 -1.37 -15.08 34.09
C ASN A 247 -1.20 -16.61 34.30
N MET A 248 -1.74 -17.44 33.40
CA MET A 248 -1.54 -18.90 33.43
C MET A 248 -0.10 -19.31 33.11
N LYS A 249 0.61 -18.60 32.22
CA LYS A 249 2.06 -18.79 32.00
C LYS A 249 2.89 -18.38 33.22
N LEU A 250 2.52 -17.28 33.90
CA LEU A 250 3.13 -16.85 35.15
C LEU A 250 2.87 -17.86 36.30
N LEU A 251 1.67 -18.44 36.36
CA LEU A 251 1.33 -19.52 37.29
C LEU A 251 2.11 -20.82 36.99
N ARG A 252 2.33 -21.17 35.71
CA ARG A 252 3.23 -22.29 35.34
C ARG A 252 4.68 -22.03 35.73
N ARG A 253 5.17 -20.78 35.62
CA ARG A 253 6.51 -20.39 36.12
C ARG A 253 6.60 -20.42 37.65
N SER A 254 5.53 -20.04 38.35
CA SER A 254 5.46 -20.09 39.81
C SER A 254 5.38 -21.52 40.37
N TRP A 255 4.83 -22.47 39.61
CA TRP A 255 4.82 -23.89 40.00
C TRP A 255 6.17 -24.60 39.76
N ILE A 256 6.98 -24.16 38.79
CA ILE A 256 8.30 -24.75 38.51
C ILE A 256 9.38 -24.26 39.50
N LEU A 257 9.16 -23.13 40.17
CA LEU A 257 10.11 -22.55 41.15
C LEU A 257 9.73 -22.81 42.62
N GLY A 258 8.69 -23.62 42.88
CA GLY A 258 8.15 -23.85 44.22
C GLY A 258 8.49 -25.19 44.87
N ASN A 259 9.30 -26.03 44.22
CA ASN A 259 9.78 -27.30 44.80
C ASN A 259 11.24 -27.51 44.39
N TRP A 260 12.17 -26.77 45.01
CA TRP A 260 13.53 -27.16 45.38
C TRP A 260 14.02 -26.18 46.46
#